data_AF-A0A6P0XIY1-F1
#
_entry.id   AF-A0A6P0XIY1-F1
#
_cell.length_a   1.000
_cell.length_b   1.000
_cell.length_c   1.000
_cell.angle_alpha   90.00
_cell.angle_beta   90.00
_cell.angle_gamma   90.00
#
_symmetry.space_group_name_H-M   'P 1'
#
loop_
_entity.id
_entity.type
_entity.pdbx_description
1 polymer ?
#
loop_
_entity_poly.entity_id
_entity_poly.type
_entity_poly.pdbx_seq_one_letter_code
_entity_poly.pdbx_strand_id
1 'polypeptide(L)'
;MASVSYCLNPNCPNPSDPLNAGRRTCCQCGSELLLQNRYRVIKSLGGGGFGKTYLVDDRGVQKVLKVLLKSHPKAISLFQQEAQVLISLRNPGIPKIEEDGYFT
;
A
#
# COMPACT_ATOMS: atom_id res chain seq x y z
N MET A 1 -2.05 -4.57 -20.94
CA MET A 1 -1.01 -3.72 -20.33
C MET A 1 -0.33 -4.54 -19.25
N ALA A 2 1.01 -4.64 -19.25
CA ALA A 2 1.72 -5.48 -18.29
C ALA A 2 1.40 -5.03 -16.85
N SER A 3 0.84 -5.94 -16.04
CA SER A 3 0.46 -5.68 -14.65
C SER A 3 1.73 -5.57 -13.80
N VAL A 4 2.35 -4.39 -13.77
CA VAL A 4 3.57 -4.11 -12.99
C VAL A 4 3.30 -4.42 -11.52
N SER A 5 4.26 -5.03 -10.83
CA SER A 5 4.12 -5.44 -9.43
C SER A 5 5.36 -5.10 -8.62
N TYR A 6 5.17 -4.26 -7.62
CA TYR A 6 6.20 -3.83 -6.68
C TYR A 6 6.13 -4.70 -5.41
N CYS A 7 7.28 -5.21 -4.97
CA CYS A 7 7.38 -5.97 -3.73
C CYS A 7 7.46 -5.06 -2.50
N LEU A 8 6.57 -5.25 -1.52
CA LEU A 8 6.56 -4.48 -0.28
C LEU A 8 7.58 -4.94 0.77
N ASN A 9 8.23 -6.10 0.55
CA ASN A 9 9.25 -6.59 1.48
C ASN A 9 10.45 -5.60 1.50
N PRO A 10 10.76 -4.97 2.66
CA PRO A 10 11.85 -4.00 2.77
C PRO A 10 13.23 -4.60 2.49
N ASN A 11 13.38 -5.92 2.60
CA ASN A 11 14.61 -6.65 2.35
C ASN A 11 14.70 -7.22 0.92
N CYS A 12 13.75 -6.87 0.04
CA CYS A 12 13.80 -7.31 -1.35
C CYS A 12 14.96 -6.61 -2.10
N PRO A 13 15.87 -7.35 -2.76
CA PRO A 13 17.00 -6.74 -3.44
C PRO A 13 16.60 -5.95 -4.70
N ASN A 14 15.51 -6.35 -5.37
CA ASN A 14 14.96 -5.63 -6.52
C ASN A 14 13.41 -5.65 -6.47
N PRO A 15 12.78 -4.73 -5.71
CA PRO A 15 11.34 -4.75 -5.49
C PRO A 15 10.53 -4.40 -6.74
N SER A 16 11.10 -3.67 -7.70
CA SER A 16 10.46 -3.27 -8.96
C SER A 16 10.84 -4.13 -10.16
N ASP A 17 11.32 -5.36 -9.92
CA ASP A 17 11.69 -6.27 -11.01
C ASP A 17 10.53 -6.47 -12.00
N PRO A 18 10.72 -6.21 -13.31
CA PRO A 18 9.68 -6.42 -14.32
C PRO A 18 9.13 -7.86 -14.36
N LEU A 19 9.92 -8.86 -13.94
CA LEU A 19 9.48 -10.25 -13.86
C LEU A 19 8.42 -10.49 -12.78
N ASN A 20 8.23 -9.56 -11.84
CA ASN A 20 7.12 -9.63 -10.89
C ASN A 20 5.75 -9.43 -11.57
N ALA A 21 5.70 -8.93 -12.80
CA ALA A 21 4.45 -8.63 -13.47
C ALA A 21 3.54 -9.86 -13.58
N GLY A 22 2.30 -9.73 -13.10
CA GLY A 22 1.31 -10.81 -13.07
C GLY A 22 1.59 -11.96 -12.09
N ARG A 23 2.72 -11.96 -11.36
CA ARG A 23 3.04 -13.01 -10.39
C ARG A 23 2.30 -12.81 -9.07
N ARG A 24 2.11 -13.90 -8.32
CA ARG A 24 1.60 -13.87 -6.94
C ARG A 24 2.70 -13.70 -5.90
N THR A 25 3.91 -14.14 -6.23
CA THR A 25 5.10 -14.07 -5.38
C THR A 25 6.24 -13.36 -6.09
N CYS A 26 7.06 -12.66 -5.33
CA CYS A 26 8.20 -11.91 -5.84
C CYS A 26 9.29 -12.85 -6.34
N CYS A 27 9.79 -12.61 -7.55
CA CYS A 27 10.84 -13.42 -8.14
C CYS A 27 12.21 -13.28 -7.44
N GLN A 28 12.40 -12.22 -6.65
CA GLN A 28 13.66 -11.87 -6.02
C GLN A 28 13.76 -12.34 -4.56
N CYS A 29 12.63 -12.43 -3.85
CA CYS A 29 12.64 -12.76 -2.42
C CYS A 29 11.52 -13.70 -1.97
N GLY A 30 10.63 -14.14 -2.86
CA GLY A 30 9.54 -15.07 -2.56
C GLY A 30 8.33 -14.45 -1.83
N SER A 31 8.40 -13.20 -1.37
CA SER A 31 7.29 -12.54 -0.67
C SER A 31 6.05 -12.37 -1.54
N GLU A 32 4.87 -12.37 -0.92
CA GLU A 32 3.60 -12.14 -1.63
C GLU A 32 3.57 -10.75 -2.29
N LEU A 33 3.00 -10.69 -3.49
CA LEU A 33 2.82 -9.47 -4.29
C LEU A 33 1.37 -8.95 -4.27
N LEU A 34 0.47 -9.70 -3.62
CA LEU A 34 -0.93 -9.32 -3.43
C LEU A 34 -1.22 -9.11 -1.95
N LEU A 35 -1.48 -7.87 -1.58
CA LEU A 35 -1.87 -7.53 -0.22
C LEU A 35 -3.37 -7.79 -0.05
N GLN A 36 -3.75 -8.47 1.04
CA GLN A 36 -5.14 -8.88 1.31
C GLN A 36 -5.78 -9.66 0.13
N ASN A 37 -4.98 -10.39 -0.65
CA ASN A 37 -5.41 -11.06 -1.89
C ASN A 37 -6.16 -10.14 -2.89
N ARG A 38 -5.93 -8.82 -2.83
CA ARG A 38 -6.72 -7.81 -3.54
C ARG A 38 -5.85 -6.74 -4.17
N TYR A 39 -5.01 -6.09 -3.36
CA TYR A 39 -4.27 -4.91 -3.78
C TYR A 39 -2.91 -5.31 -4.35
N ARG A 40 -2.65 -4.90 -5.60
CA ARG A 40 -1.35 -5.07 -6.25
C ARG A 40 -0.60 -3.75 -6.26
N VAL A 41 0.57 -3.70 -5.64
CA VAL A 41 1.35 -2.46 -5.62
C VAL A 41 2.00 -2.22 -6.97
N ILE A 42 1.85 -1.01 -7.51
CA ILE A 42 2.42 -0.62 -8.81
C ILE A 42 3.76 0.07 -8.57
N LYS A 43 3.79 1.10 -7.72
CA LYS A 43 5.00 1.88 -7.42
C LYS A 43 4.86 2.69 -6.12
N SER A 44 6.00 3.10 -5.56
CA SER A 44 6.04 4.12 -4.51
C SER A 44 5.65 5.49 -5.06
N LEU A 45 4.80 6.22 -4.33
CA LEU A 45 4.44 7.61 -4.62
C LEU A 45 5.23 8.60 -3.76
N GLY A 46 5.75 8.16 -2.62
CA GLY A 46 6.49 8.99 -1.69
C GLY A 46 6.40 8.48 -0.26
N GLY A 47 6.89 9.27 0.69
CA GLY A 47 6.82 8.95 2.10
C GLY A 47 6.99 10.19 2.97
N GLY A 48 6.47 10.11 4.18
CA GLY A 48 6.55 11.16 5.20
C GLY A 48 6.95 10.59 6.56
N GLY A 49 6.68 11.35 7.63
CA GLY A 49 7.26 11.10 8.97
C GLY A 49 7.13 9.68 9.53
N PHE A 50 6.06 8.93 9.19
CA PHE A 50 5.78 7.61 9.78
C PHE A 50 5.53 6.48 8.76
N GLY A 51 5.34 6.80 7.48
CA GLY A 51 4.91 5.79 6.51
C GLY A 51 5.27 6.12 5.07
N LYS A 52 5.12 5.11 4.23
CA LYS A 52 5.25 5.21 2.77
C LYS A 52 3.88 5.12 2.12
N THR A 53 3.75 5.83 1.01
CA THR A 53 2.53 5.87 0.20
C THR A 53 2.82 5.23 -1.14
N TYR A 54 1.92 4.36 -1.59
CA TYR A 54 2.05 3.61 -2.83
C TYR A 54 0.81 3.78 -3.70
N LEU A 55 1.04 3.70 -5.02
CA LEU A 55 -0.03 3.50 -5.99
C LEU A 55 -0.32 2.01 -6.07
N VAL A 56 -1.58 1.63 -5.95
CA VAL A 56 -2.02 0.23 -6.03
C VAL A 56 -3.12 0.07 -7.08
N ASP A 57 -3.17 -1.11 -7.69
CA ASP A 57 -4.31 -1.59 -8.46
C ASP A 57 -5.22 -2.40 -7.55
N ASP A 58 -6.50 -2.03 -7.52
CA ASP A 58 -7.59 -2.79 -6.93
C ASP A 58 -8.53 -3.22 -8.05
N ARG A 59 -8.23 -4.38 -8.64
CA ARG A 59 -9.06 -5.01 -9.69
C ARG A 59 -9.34 -4.06 -10.87
N GLY A 60 -8.32 -3.32 -11.32
CA GLY A 60 -8.42 -2.35 -12.42
C GLY A 60 -8.71 -0.91 -11.98
N VAL A 61 -8.95 -0.67 -10.68
CA VAL A 61 -9.14 0.68 -10.13
C VAL A 61 -7.89 1.12 -9.39
N GLN A 62 -7.31 2.26 -9.77
CA GLN A 62 -6.16 2.82 -9.07
C GLN A 62 -6.56 3.43 -7.74
N LYS A 63 -5.82 3.06 -6.68
CA LYS A 63 -5.99 3.55 -5.32
C LYS A 63 -4.65 3.94 -4.70
N VAL A 64 -4.72 4.60 -3.56
CA VAL A 64 -3.54 4.93 -2.75
C VAL A 64 -3.52 4.05 -1.51
N LEU A 65 -2.39 3.39 -1.27
CA LEU A 65 -2.13 2.61 -0.06
C LEU A 65 -1.08 3.32 0.78
N LYS A 66 -1.39 3.61 2.04
CA LYS A 66 -0.43 4.13 3.01
C LYS A 66 -0.01 3.00 3.95
N VAL A 67 1.29 2.80 4.12
CA VAL A 67 1.86 1.74 4.97
C VAL A 67 2.68 2.39 6.07
N LEU A 68 2.33 2.10 7.33
CA LEU A 68 3.12 2.50 8.49
C LEU A 68 4.37 1.62 8.58
N LEU A 69 5.56 2.22 8.66
CA LEU A 69 6.84 1.50 8.72
C LEU A 69 7.50 1.53 10.10
N LYS A 70 6.94 2.29 11.03
CA LYS A 70 7.49 2.48 12.38
C LYS A 70 6.55 1.89 13.42
N SER A 71 7.09 1.08 14.32
CA SER A 71 6.36 0.47 15.45
C SER A 71 6.26 1.38 16.69
N HIS A 72 6.62 2.67 16.57
CA HIS A 72 6.54 3.60 17.69
C HIS A 72 5.07 3.82 18.09
N PRO A 73 4.68 3.69 19.38
CA PRO A 73 3.27 3.77 19.81
C PRO A 73 2.54 5.04 19.33
N LYS A 74 3.20 6.20 19.44
CA LYS A 74 2.67 7.47 18.92
C LYS A 74 2.45 7.47 17.39
N ALA A 75 3.29 6.79 16.62
CA ALA A 75 3.12 6.70 15.17
C ALA A 75 1.90 5.83 14.83
N ILE A 76 1.72 4.73 15.54
CA ILE A 76 0.54 3.85 15.43
C ILE A 76 -0.74 4.63 15.77
N SER A 77 -0.76 5.34 16.89
CA SER A 77 -1.94 6.10 17.32
C SER A 77 -2.32 7.21 16.34
N LEU A 78 -1.34 7.96 15.83
CA LEU A 78 -1.58 9.00 14.82
C LEU A 78 -2.08 8.42 13.50
N PHE A 79 -1.55 7.25 13.09
CA PHE A 79 -1.98 6.57 11.87
C PHE A 79 -3.43 6.05 11.98
N GLN A 80 -3.79 5.46 13.12
CA GLN A 80 -5.17 5.05 13.41
C GLN A 80 -6.12 6.24 13.45
N GLN A 81 -5.72 7.35 14.08
CA GLN A 81 -6.52 8.56 14.15
C GLN A 81 -6.77 9.16 12.77
N GLU A 82 -5.74 9.23 11.91
CA GLU A 82 -5.90 9.68 10.52
C GLU A 82 -6.96 8.86 9.78
N ALA A 83 -6.92 7.53 9.92
CA ALA A 83 -7.90 6.66 9.28
C ALA A 83 -9.32 6.90 9.79
N GLN A 84 -9.51 7.00 11.11
CA GLN A 84 -10.83 7.27 11.72
C GLN A 84 -11.41 8.61 11.25
N VAL A 85 -10.59 9.65 11.19
CA VAL A 85 -11.01 10.96 10.68
C VAL A 85 -11.46 10.85 9.22
N LEU A 86 -10.66 10.24 8.35
CA LEU A 86 -10.99 10.09 6.92
C LEU A 86 -12.24 9.24 6.66
N ILE A 87 -12.55 8.27 7.53
CA ILE A 87 -13.80 7.48 7.45
C ILE A 87 -15.02 8.37 7.74
N SER A 88 -14.91 9.28 8.71
CA SER A 88 -16.01 10.17 9.10
C SER A 88 -16.23 11.34 8.14
N LEU A 89 -15.21 11.73 7.37
CA LEU A 89 -15.28 12.87 6.45
C LEU A 89 -15.87 12.47 5.09
N ARG A 90 -16.74 13.33 4.55
CA ARG A 90 -17.25 13.22 3.18
C ARG A 90 -17.07 14.54 2.45
N ASN A 91 -15.94 14.68 1.78
CA ASN A 91 -15.61 15.90 1.03
C ASN A 91 -14.84 15.53 -0.26
N PRO A 92 -15.20 16.09 -1.45
CA PRO A 92 -14.50 15.79 -2.70
C PRO A 92 -13.01 16.13 -2.73
N GLY A 93 -12.57 17.12 -1.93
CA GLY A 93 -11.17 17.54 -1.82
C GLY A 93 -10.35 16.74 -0.80
N ILE A 94 -10.96 15.79 -0.09
CA ILE A 94 -10.30 14.99 0.94
C ILE A 94 -10.36 13.51 0.55
N PRO A 95 -9.25 12.75 0.62
CA PRO A 95 -9.26 11.32 0.38
C PRO A 95 -10.29 10.60 1.24
N LYS A 96 -11.04 9.66 0.65
CA LYS A 96 -12.00 8.81 1.35
C LYS A 96 -11.38 7.45 1.64
N ILE A 97 -11.66 6.91 2.83
CA ILE A 97 -11.38 5.51 3.17
C ILE A 97 -12.66 4.67 3.01
N GLU A 98 -12.53 3.50 2.41
CA GLU A 98 -13.60 2.49 2.33
C GLU A 98 -13.74 1.76 3.68
N GLU A 99 -14.88 1.14 3.98
CA GLU A 99 -15.14 0.49 5.28
C GLU A 99 -14.09 -0.58 5.65
N ASP A 100 -13.53 -1.26 4.65
CA ASP A 100 -12.46 -2.27 4.78
C ASP A 100 -11.07 -1.72 4.41
N GLY A 101 -10.94 -0.40 4.27
CA GLY A 101 -9.72 0.28 3.81
C GLY A 101 -8.62 0.40 4.87
N TYR A 102 -8.90 0.04 6.12
CA TYR A 102 -7.92 -0.01 7.21
C TYR A 102 -7.75 -1.45 7.71
N PHE A 103 -6.52 -1.95 7.67
CA PHE A 103 -6.16 -3.31 8.11
C PHE A 103 -4.75 -3.32 8.70
N THR A 104 -4.47 -4.32 9.55
CA THR A 104 -3.19 -4.51 10.25
C THR A 104 -2.54 -5.84 9.88
#